data_AF-X0US16-F1
#
_entry.id   AF-X0US16-F1
#
_cell.length_a   1.000
_cell.length_b   1.000
_cell.length_c   1.000
_cell.angle_alpha   90.00
_cell.angle_beta   90.00
_cell.angle_gamma   90.00
#
_symmetry.space_group_name_H-M   'P 1'
#
loop_
_entity.id
_entity.type
_entity.pdbx_description
1 polymer ?
#
loop_
_entity_poly.entity_id
_entity_poly.type
_entity_poly.pdbx_seq_one_letter_code
_entity_poly.pdbx_strand_id
1 'polypeptide(L)'
;MNKICDRWIGSKITGKVSKRKIKLLFGARQTGKSTLLKKISDSSTVLINLQDRPERLLYERNPDELIKRLRAIKGRKKILIDEIQKVPQLLGDIQLLYDENPGKFDFILSGSSARKLRGASANLLPGRAHQYKIFPVITSEMDSIKESSVLCLKNVNVKQKFPGQSIEDIILYGTLPGIMLEARHSKGKTLETYAELYLEEEIRREALVKDIGHFSNFLELAAIESGNIMNLTGISQQSGVPVSTLKT
;
A
#
# COMPACT_ATOMS: atom_id res chain seq x y z
N MET A 1 -8.79 -16.47 -16.51
CA MET A 1 -9.55 -15.42 -15.79
C MET A 1 -8.82 -15.11 -14.50
N ASN A 2 -8.32 -13.88 -14.29
CA ASN A 2 -7.63 -13.53 -13.05
C ASN A 2 -8.63 -13.49 -11.89
N LYS A 3 -8.50 -14.42 -10.93
CA LYS A 3 -9.32 -14.49 -9.72
C LYS A 3 -9.06 -13.23 -8.88
N ILE A 4 -10.06 -12.37 -8.69
CA ILE A 4 -9.94 -11.14 -7.89
C ILE A 4 -10.42 -11.41 -6.46
N CYS A 5 -9.52 -11.77 -5.57
CA CYS A 5 -9.84 -12.01 -4.17
C CYS A 5 -10.23 -10.73 -3.39
N ASP A 6 -10.97 -10.89 -2.30
CA ASP A 6 -11.40 -9.85 -1.37
C ASP A 6 -10.30 -9.53 -0.37
N ARG A 7 -10.26 -8.27 0.07
CA ARG A 7 -9.39 -7.82 1.16
C ARG A 7 -10.23 -7.40 2.35
N TRP A 8 -9.93 -7.92 3.54
CA TRP A 8 -10.64 -7.63 4.78
C TRP A 8 -10.72 -6.13 5.07
N ILE A 9 -9.62 -5.40 4.84
CA ILE A 9 -9.54 -3.95 5.07
C ILE A 9 -10.55 -3.16 4.24
N GLY A 10 -11.02 -3.71 3.11
CA GLY A 10 -12.03 -3.08 2.26
C GLY A 10 -13.33 -2.79 3.01
N SER A 11 -13.78 -3.73 3.86
CA SER A 11 -14.97 -3.55 4.70
C SER A 11 -14.80 -2.47 5.77
N LYS A 12 -13.57 -2.29 6.29
CA LYS A 12 -13.24 -1.24 7.26
C LYS A 12 -13.20 0.15 6.63
N ILE A 13 -12.67 0.28 5.42
CA ILE A 13 -12.54 1.56 4.72
C ILE A 13 -13.92 2.09 4.30
N THR A 14 -14.82 1.20 3.87
CA THR A 14 -16.21 1.56 3.49
C THR A 14 -17.16 1.63 4.68
N GLY A 15 -16.68 1.29 5.89
CA GLY A 15 -17.47 1.24 7.11
C GLY A 15 -17.93 2.61 7.63
N LYS A 16 -18.92 2.58 8.55
CA LYS A 16 -19.57 3.78 9.10
C LYS A 16 -18.64 4.72 9.87
N VAL A 17 -17.58 4.18 10.49
CA VAL A 17 -16.63 4.93 11.34
C VAL A 17 -15.96 6.08 10.58
N SER A 18 -15.70 5.90 9.29
CA SER A 18 -15.01 6.89 8.45
C SER A 18 -15.93 7.58 7.45
N LYS A 19 -17.26 7.56 7.67
CA LYS A 19 -18.24 8.11 6.72
C LYS A 19 -18.07 9.61 6.46
N ARG A 20 -17.46 10.34 7.40
CA ARG A 20 -17.18 11.79 7.34
C ARG A 20 -15.70 12.10 7.47
N LYS A 21 -14.81 11.20 7.07
CA LYS A 21 -13.35 11.43 7.11
C LYS A 21 -12.74 10.99 5.79
N ILE A 22 -11.67 11.66 5.40
CA ILE A 22 -10.87 11.27 4.24
C ILE A 22 -10.15 9.96 4.60
N LYS A 23 -10.20 8.94 3.74
CA LYS A 23 -9.50 7.68 4.00
C LYS A 23 -8.17 7.68 3.27
N LEU A 24 -7.08 7.52 4.01
CA LEU A 24 -5.73 7.34 3.46
C LEU A 24 -5.36 5.86 3.59
N LEU A 25 -5.23 5.16 2.47
CA LEU A 25 -4.84 3.76 2.40
C LEU A 25 -3.36 3.64 2.04
N PHE A 26 -2.54 3.30 3.04
CA PHE A 26 -1.12 3.06 2.84
C PHE A 26 -0.79 1.58 2.79
N GLY A 27 0.25 1.21 2.05
CA GLY A 27 0.79 -0.14 2.09
C GLY A 27 1.89 -0.33 1.06
N ALA A 28 2.76 -1.30 1.30
CA ALA A 28 3.87 -1.61 0.41
C ALA A 28 3.39 -1.87 -1.04
N ARG A 29 4.32 -1.80 -2.00
CA ARG A 29 4.02 -2.17 -3.39
C ARG A 29 3.48 -3.61 -3.46
N GLN A 30 2.67 -3.88 -4.48
CA GLN A 30 2.05 -5.20 -4.72
C GLN A 30 1.13 -5.75 -3.63
N THR A 31 0.86 -5.01 -2.55
CA THR A 31 -0.15 -5.39 -1.54
C THR A 31 -1.60 -5.26 -2.03
N GLY A 32 -1.87 -5.02 -3.32
CA GLY A 32 -3.22 -5.02 -3.88
C GLY A 32 -4.06 -3.76 -3.61
N LYS A 33 -3.44 -2.60 -3.33
CA LYS A 33 -4.11 -1.29 -3.16
C LYS A 33 -5.00 -0.93 -4.35
N SER A 34 -4.44 -0.88 -5.55
CA SER A 34 -5.15 -0.52 -6.78
C SER A 34 -6.29 -1.51 -7.08
N THR A 35 -6.05 -2.80 -6.87
CA THR A 35 -7.08 -3.84 -7.01
C THR A 35 -8.23 -3.64 -6.03
N LEU A 36 -7.92 -3.30 -4.78
CA LEU A 36 -8.94 -2.98 -3.77
C LEU A 36 -9.73 -1.73 -4.16
N LEU A 37 -9.08 -0.65 -4.60
CA LEU A 37 -9.76 0.57 -5.04
C LEU A 37 -10.70 0.30 -6.22
N LYS A 38 -10.24 -0.44 -7.24
CA LYS A 38 -11.10 -0.85 -8.37
C LYS A 38 -12.30 -1.68 -7.89
N LYS A 39 -12.10 -2.56 -6.91
CA LYS A 39 -13.18 -3.42 -6.39
C LYS A 39 -14.24 -2.67 -5.58
N ILE A 40 -13.84 -1.64 -4.83
CA ILE A 40 -14.79 -0.78 -4.09
C ILE A 40 -15.39 0.34 -4.95
N SER A 41 -14.88 0.51 -6.18
CA SER A 41 -15.43 1.44 -7.16
C SER A 41 -16.74 0.89 -7.73
N ASP A 42 -17.66 1.80 -8.02
CA ASP A 42 -18.95 1.54 -8.66
C ASP A 42 -19.10 2.48 -9.87
N SER A 43 -20.16 2.30 -10.68
CA SER A 43 -20.43 3.12 -11.86
C SER A 43 -20.58 4.63 -11.55
N SER A 44 -20.82 4.97 -10.29
CA SER A 44 -20.98 6.35 -9.84
C SER A 44 -19.68 6.98 -9.35
N THR A 45 -18.62 6.18 -9.16
CA THR A 45 -17.35 6.56 -8.54
C THR A 45 -16.42 7.25 -9.53
N VAL A 46 -15.77 8.32 -9.09
CA VAL A 46 -14.66 8.93 -9.86
C VAL A 46 -13.38 8.25 -9.42
N LEU A 47 -12.76 7.49 -10.32
CA LEU A 47 -11.45 6.89 -10.11
C LEU A 47 -10.40 7.71 -10.86
N ILE A 48 -9.40 8.20 -10.14
CA ILE A 48 -8.23 8.91 -10.65
C ILE A 48 -7.02 8.02 -10.37
N ASN A 49 -6.31 7.60 -11.40
CA ASN A 49 -5.11 6.79 -11.30
C ASN A 49 -3.88 7.62 -11.67
N LEU A 50 -3.17 8.15 -10.68
CA LEU A 50 -1.97 8.97 -10.92
C LEU A 50 -0.74 8.16 -11.36
N GLN A 51 -0.87 6.83 -11.45
CA GLN A 51 0.10 6.01 -12.16
C GLN A 51 -0.04 6.15 -13.68
N ASP A 52 -1.24 6.47 -14.19
CA ASP A 52 -1.46 6.77 -15.59
C ASP A 52 -0.83 8.11 -15.96
N ARG A 53 0.06 8.10 -16.96
CA ARG A 53 0.90 9.26 -17.30
C ARG A 53 0.07 10.44 -17.81
N PRO A 54 -0.88 10.28 -18.75
CA PRO A 54 -1.77 11.36 -19.17
C PRO A 54 -2.54 11.99 -18.01
N GLU A 55 -3.18 11.17 -17.17
CA GLU A 55 -3.95 11.68 -16.02
C GLU A 55 -3.05 12.39 -15.00
N ARG A 56 -1.84 11.86 -14.74
CA ARG A 56 -0.86 12.52 -13.86
C ARG A 56 -0.44 13.89 -14.41
N LEU A 57 -0.05 13.96 -15.68
CA LEU A 57 0.42 15.21 -16.31
C LEU A 57 -0.67 16.28 -16.33
N LEU A 58 -1.94 15.90 -16.46
CA LEU A 58 -3.06 16.83 -16.38
C LEU A 58 -3.06 17.57 -15.04
N TYR A 59 -2.94 16.84 -13.93
CA TYR A 59 -2.95 17.41 -12.58
C TYR A 59 -1.63 18.09 -12.17
N GLU A 60 -0.50 17.67 -12.75
CA GLU A 60 0.80 18.34 -12.55
C GLU A 60 0.82 19.72 -13.23
N ARG A 61 0.25 19.82 -14.44
CA ARG A 61 0.26 21.06 -15.24
C ARG A 61 -0.84 22.05 -14.86
N ASN A 62 -2.00 21.55 -14.42
CA ASN A 62 -3.17 22.36 -14.11
C ASN A 62 -3.58 22.15 -12.64
N PRO A 63 -3.07 22.97 -11.71
CA PRO A 63 -3.37 22.84 -10.28
C PRO A 63 -4.88 22.86 -9.96
N ASP A 64 -5.66 23.72 -10.62
CA ASP A 64 -7.10 23.85 -10.34
C ASP A 64 -7.97 22.74 -10.96
N GLU A 65 -7.39 21.82 -11.74
CA GLU A 65 -8.17 20.89 -12.54
C GLU A 65 -9.02 19.95 -11.66
N LEU A 66 -8.47 19.49 -10.53
CA LEU A 66 -9.22 18.63 -9.62
C LEU A 66 -10.44 19.36 -9.05
N ILE A 67 -10.26 20.61 -8.65
CA ILE A 67 -11.33 21.46 -8.12
C ILE A 67 -12.41 21.68 -9.18
N LYS A 68 -12.03 22.05 -10.40
CA LYS A 68 -12.96 22.27 -11.53
C LYS A 68 -13.76 21.00 -11.83
N ARG A 69 -13.07 19.86 -11.99
CA ARG A 69 -13.67 18.55 -12.29
C ARG A 69 -14.67 18.15 -11.20
N LEU A 70 -14.33 18.32 -9.93
CA LEU A 70 -15.18 17.90 -8.81
C LEU A 70 -16.33 18.89 -8.55
N ARG A 71 -16.14 20.20 -8.73
CA ARG A 71 -17.22 21.18 -8.60
C ARG A 71 -18.33 21.00 -9.64
N ALA A 72 -17.98 20.57 -10.85
CA ALA A 72 -18.95 20.27 -11.91
C ALA A 72 -19.88 19.08 -11.56
N ILE A 73 -19.49 18.24 -10.61
CA ILE A 73 -20.28 17.08 -10.19
C ILE A 73 -21.45 17.53 -9.32
N LYS A 74 -22.65 17.12 -9.73
CA LYS A 74 -23.89 17.26 -8.96
C LYS A 74 -24.07 16.07 -8.00
N GLY A 75 -24.48 16.37 -6.77
CA GLY A 75 -24.79 15.37 -5.75
C GLY A 75 -23.56 14.80 -5.03
N ARG A 76 -23.81 13.79 -4.20
CA ARG A 76 -22.78 13.11 -3.41
C ARG A 76 -22.07 12.06 -4.25
N LYS A 77 -20.74 12.05 -4.25
CA LYS A 77 -19.93 11.08 -5.00
C LYS A 77 -18.76 10.52 -4.19
N LYS A 78 -18.35 9.30 -4.53
CA LYS A 78 -17.13 8.66 -4.04
C LYS A 78 -15.98 9.01 -4.97
N ILE A 79 -14.86 9.48 -4.42
CA ILE A 79 -13.67 9.89 -5.16
C ILE A 79 -12.51 9.00 -4.71
N LEU A 80 -11.97 8.21 -5.63
CA LEU A 80 -10.84 7.33 -5.40
C LEU A 80 -9.63 7.89 -6.13
N ILE A 81 -8.53 8.14 -5.41
CA ILE A 81 -7.28 8.61 -6.02
C ILE A 81 -6.18 7.61 -5.69
N ASP A 82 -5.68 6.92 -6.71
CA ASP A 82 -4.61 5.94 -6.58
C ASP A 82 -3.24 6.62 -6.69
N GLU A 83 -2.30 6.20 -5.84
CA GLU A 83 -0.91 6.67 -5.84
C GLU A 83 -0.76 8.20 -5.65
N ILE A 84 -1.47 8.77 -4.67
CA ILE A 84 -1.50 10.22 -4.35
C ILE A 84 -0.11 10.85 -4.16
N GLN A 85 0.89 10.05 -3.76
CA GLN A 85 2.27 10.53 -3.63
C GLN A 85 2.95 10.91 -4.95
N LYS A 86 2.34 10.58 -6.10
CA LYS A 86 2.80 11.04 -7.41
C LYS A 86 2.48 12.51 -7.65
N VAL A 87 1.37 13.01 -7.10
CA VAL A 87 0.97 14.43 -7.20
C VAL A 87 0.51 14.93 -5.82
N PRO A 88 1.44 15.12 -4.85
CA PRO A 88 1.08 15.42 -3.46
C PRO A 88 0.32 16.74 -3.27
N GLN A 89 0.50 17.70 -4.18
CA GLN A 89 -0.20 19.00 -4.18
C GLN A 89 -1.73 18.87 -4.19
N LEU A 90 -2.28 17.80 -4.75
CA LEU A 90 -3.73 17.53 -4.75
C LEU A 90 -4.30 17.38 -3.33
N LEU A 91 -3.47 17.11 -2.32
CA LEU A 91 -3.93 17.08 -0.93
C LEU A 91 -4.50 18.43 -0.47
N GLY A 92 -3.96 19.55 -0.97
CA GLY A 92 -4.49 20.89 -0.70
C GLY A 92 -5.90 21.08 -1.27
N ASP A 93 -6.09 20.69 -2.54
CA ASP A 93 -7.38 20.78 -3.22
C ASP A 93 -8.44 19.89 -2.55
N ILE A 94 -8.05 18.68 -2.16
CA ILE A 94 -8.92 17.75 -1.45
C ILE A 94 -9.32 18.35 -0.09
N GLN A 95 -8.38 18.99 0.61
CA GLN A 95 -8.68 19.68 1.87
C GLN A 95 -9.72 20.78 1.65
N LEU A 96 -9.51 21.63 0.64
CA LEU A 96 -10.42 22.72 0.31
C LEU A 96 -11.83 22.18 -0.02
N LEU A 97 -11.93 21.20 -0.91
CA LEU A 97 -13.21 20.60 -1.32
C LEU A 97 -13.93 19.90 -0.16
N TYR A 98 -13.17 19.28 0.75
CA TYR A 98 -13.71 18.63 1.93
C TYR A 98 -14.25 19.65 2.95
N ASP A 99 -13.53 20.75 3.17
CA ASP A 99 -13.91 21.82 4.10
C ASP A 99 -15.09 22.65 3.55
N GLU A 100 -15.13 22.94 2.24
CA GLU A 100 -16.23 23.68 1.58
C GLU A 100 -17.55 22.89 1.55
N ASN A 101 -17.49 21.58 1.31
CA ASN A 101 -18.69 20.75 1.11
C ASN A 101 -18.67 19.48 1.98
N PRO A 102 -18.81 19.60 3.32
CA PRO A 102 -18.75 18.45 4.21
C PRO A 102 -19.78 17.37 3.84
N GLY A 103 -19.29 16.19 3.46
CA GLY A 103 -20.13 15.03 3.13
C GLY A 103 -20.62 14.94 1.69
N LYS A 104 -20.30 15.92 0.81
CA LYS A 104 -20.54 15.81 -0.64
C LYS A 104 -19.61 14.80 -1.28
N PHE A 105 -18.33 14.80 -0.91
CA PHE A 105 -17.34 13.87 -1.46
C PHE A 105 -16.88 12.88 -0.40
N ASP A 106 -16.87 11.60 -0.78
CA ASP A 106 -16.26 10.53 0.01
C ASP A 106 -14.88 10.18 -0.58
N PHE A 107 -13.82 10.78 -0.03
CA PHE A 107 -12.45 10.64 -0.53
C PHE A 107 -11.76 9.39 0.03
N ILE A 108 -11.18 8.60 -0.87
CA ILE A 108 -10.29 7.48 -0.54
C ILE A 108 -9.03 7.63 -1.39
N LEU A 109 -7.90 7.87 -0.74
CA LEU A 109 -6.62 8.07 -1.40
C LEU A 109 -5.72 6.88 -1.07
N SER A 110 -5.01 6.33 -2.05
CA SER A 110 -3.98 5.33 -1.80
C SER A 110 -2.58 5.92 -1.90
N GLY A 111 -1.63 5.28 -1.23
CA GLY A 111 -0.22 5.51 -1.51
C GLY A 111 0.67 4.39 -1.00
N SER A 112 1.89 4.32 -1.53
CA SER A 112 2.89 3.34 -1.10
C SER A 112 3.38 3.60 0.34
N SER A 113 3.58 4.87 0.70
CA SER A 113 4.12 5.24 2.02
C SER A 113 3.64 6.62 2.48
N ALA A 114 3.28 6.72 3.76
CA ALA A 114 2.99 8.00 4.41
C ALA A 114 4.23 8.90 4.49
N ARG A 115 5.44 8.32 4.47
CA ARG A 115 6.71 9.09 4.49
C ARG A 115 6.89 9.92 3.23
N LYS A 116 6.61 9.36 2.05
CA LYS A 116 6.70 10.07 0.75
C LYS A 116 5.84 11.33 0.73
N LEU A 117 4.63 11.23 1.28
CA LEU A 117 3.72 12.37 1.38
C LEU A 117 4.23 13.44 2.35
N ARG A 118 4.75 13.04 3.52
CA ARG A 118 5.33 14.00 4.48
C ARG A 118 6.59 14.68 3.95
N GLY A 119 7.46 13.95 3.25
CA GLY A 119 8.69 14.48 2.68
C GLY A 119 8.45 15.52 1.58
N ALA A 120 7.32 15.43 0.88
CA ALA A 120 6.91 16.39 -0.14
C ALA A 120 6.27 17.68 0.46
N SER A 121 6.44 17.94 1.76
CA SER A 121 5.79 19.05 2.50
C SER A 121 4.25 19.04 2.43
N ALA A 122 3.65 17.92 2.03
CA ALA A 122 2.21 17.81 1.95
C ALA A 122 1.64 17.45 3.32
N ASN A 123 0.70 18.26 3.81
CA ASN A 123 0.05 18.03 5.08
C ASN A 123 -0.87 16.79 4.95
N LEU A 124 -0.69 15.78 5.81
CA LEU A 124 -1.47 14.53 5.80
C LEU A 124 -2.92 14.70 6.30
N LEU A 125 -3.50 15.89 6.10
CA LEU A 125 -4.87 16.23 6.44
C LEU A 125 -5.19 15.94 7.92
N PRO A 126 -4.39 16.47 8.87
CA PRO A 126 -4.55 16.20 10.30
C PRO A 126 -5.95 16.58 10.76
N GLY A 127 -6.56 15.73 11.59
CA GLY A 127 -7.93 15.88 12.06
C GLY A 127 -9.02 15.61 11.01
N ARG A 128 -8.70 15.54 9.72
CA ARG A 128 -9.66 15.30 8.61
C ARG A 128 -9.57 13.91 8.02
N ALA A 129 -8.40 13.26 8.13
CA ALA A 129 -8.15 11.94 7.56
C ALA A 129 -8.02 10.83 8.61
N HIS A 130 -8.51 9.64 8.26
CA HIS A 130 -8.21 8.38 8.94
C HIS A 130 -7.22 7.56 8.09
N GLN A 131 -6.17 7.07 8.74
CA GLN A 131 -5.14 6.26 8.09
C GLN A 131 -5.44 4.78 8.25
N TYR A 132 -5.33 4.06 7.13
CA TYR A 132 -5.47 2.62 7.04
C TYR A 132 -4.18 2.05 6.46
N LYS A 133 -3.80 0.86 6.94
CA LYS A 133 -2.68 0.11 6.40
C LYS A 133 -3.19 -1.16 5.76
N ILE A 134 -2.82 -1.41 4.52
CA ILE A 134 -2.99 -2.69 3.85
C ILE A 134 -1.64 -3.41 3.85
N PHE A 135 -1.67 -4.64 4.34
CA PHE A 135 -0.52 -5.52 4.44
C PHE A 135 -0.58 -6.58 3.33
N PRO A 136 0.42 -7.46 3.20
CA PRO A 136 0.26 -8.72 2.50
C PRO A 136 -0.99 -9.50 2.98
N VAL A 137 -1.37 -10.52 2.21
CA VAL A 137 -2.58 -11.32 2.51
C VAL A 137 -2.43 -11.94 3.89
N ILE A 138 -3.45 -11.76 4.72
CA ILE A 138 -3.50 -12.36 6.07
C ILE A 138 -4.15 -13.74 6.00
N THR A 139 -3.86 -14.60 6.96
CA THR A 139 -4.42 -15.97 7.02
C THR A 139 -5.94 -16.00 6.98
N SER A 140 -6.62 -15.03 7.62
CA SER A 140 -8.08 -14.90 7.59
C SER A 140 -8.68 -14.59 6.20
N GLU A 141 -7.86 -14.14 5.25
CA GLU A 141 -8.25 -13.90 3.86
C GLU A 141 -8.07 -15.16 2.97
N MET A 142 -7.61 -16.29 3.52
CA MET A 142 -7.28 -17.51 2.79
C MET A 142 -8.30 -18.65 2.97
N ASP A 143 -8.52 -19.41 1.91
CA ASP A 143 -9.27 -20.68 1.88
C ASP A 143 -8.35 -21.77 2.42
N SER A 144 -8.24 -21.97 3.74
CA SER A 144 -7.79 -23.21 4.44
C SER A 144 -7.15 -22.98 5.82
N ILE A 145 -6.86 -21.74 6.22
CA ILE A 145 -6.19 -21.48 7.50
C ILE A 145 -7.22 -21.12 8.57
N LYS A 146 -7.19 -21.86 9.69
CA LYS A 146 -8.04 -21.61 10.87
C LYS A 146 -7.78 -20.21 11.42
N GLU A 147 -8.77 -19.62 12.09
CA GLU A 147 -8.58 -18.33 12.77
C GLU A 147 -7.34 -18.37 13.66
N SER A 148 -6.50 -17.33 13.58
CA SER A 148 -5.33 -17.21 14.43
C SER A 148 -5.77 -17.17 15.89
N SER A 149 -5.21 -18.04 16.72
CA SER A 149 -5.41 -18.00 18.18
C SER A 149 -4.76 -16.78 18.84
N VAL A 150 -3.78 -16.16 18.16
CA VAL A 150 -3.04 -15.00 18.65
C VAL A 150 -3.71 -13.69 18.20
N LEU A 151 -4.13 -13.61 16.95
CA LEU A 151 -4.80 -12.45 16.36
C LEU A 151 -6.18 -12.87 15.83
N CYS A 152 -7.12 -13.10 16.76
CA CYS A 152 -8.50 -13.43 16.42
C CYS A 152 -9.21 -12.20 15.81
N LEU A 153 -9.16 -12.08 14.48
CA LEU A 153 -9.98 -11.10 13.78
C LEU A 153 -11.43 -11.59 13.76
N LYS A 154 -12.26 -11.04 14.64
CA LYS A 154 -13.70 -11.32 14.64
C LYS A 154 -14.36 -10.74 13.39
N ASN A 155 -15.35 -11.44 12.85
CA ASN A 155 -16.21 -11.00 11.76
C ASN A 155 -15.47 -10.68 10.43
N VAL A 156 -14.52 -11.52 10.04
CA VAL A 156 -13.87 -11.42 8.73
C VAL A 156 -14.84 -11.91 7.64
N ASN A 157 -15.62 -10.98 7.09
CA ASN A 157 -16.54 -11.27 5.99
C ASN A 157 -15.83 -11.03 4.65
N VAL A 158 -15.06 -12.02 4.21
CA VAL A 158 -14.35 -12.06 2.93
C VAL A 158 -15.03 -13.13 2.09
N LYS A 159 -15.67 -12.75 0.97
CA LYS A 159 -16.45 -13.68 0.15
C LYS A 159 -15.54 -14.49 -0.78
N GLN A 160 -14.67 -13.80 -1.50
CA GLN A 160 -13.70 -14.43 -2.42
C GLN A 160 -12.34 -14.49 -1.75
N LYS A 161 -11.97 -15.64 -1.22
CA LYS A 161 -10.70 -15.83 -0.52
C LYS A 161 -9.55 -16.20 -1.46
N PHE A 162 -8.34 -15.99 -0.97
CA PHE A 162 -7.10 -16.44 -1.61
C PHE A 162 -6.93 -17.95 -1.44
N PRO A 163 -6.23 -18.64 -2.35
CA PRO A 163 -5.91 -20.05 -2.13
C PRO A 163 -5.12 -20.21 -0.83
N GLY A 164 -5.46 -21.23 -0.04
CA GLY A 164 -4.67 -21.62 1.11
C GLY A 164 -3.27 -22.06 0.69
N GLN A 165 -2.28 -21.74 1.51
CA GLN A 165 -0.89 -22.16 1.32
C GLN A 165 -0.40 -22.88 2.56
N SER A 166 0.55 -23.81 2.36
CA SER A 166 1.25 -24.44 3.47
C SER A 166 2.14 -23.41 4.19
N ILE A 167 2.54 -23.73 5.42
CA ILE A 167 3.40 -22.83 6.20
C ILE A 167 4.76 -22.68 5.51
N GLU A 168 5.27 -23.77 4.93
CA GLU A 168 6.53 -23.78 4.18
C GLU A 168 6.47 -22.81 3.01
N ASP A 169 5.35 -22.78 2.28
CA ASP A 169 5.17 -21.84 1.16
C ASP A 169 5.07 -20.39 1.60
N ILE A 170 4.40 -20.14 2.73
CA ILE A 170 4.30 -18.81 3.32
C ILE A 170 5.69 -18.32 3.77
N ILE A 171 6.52 -19.20 4.34
CA ILE A 171 7.88 -18.85 4.76
C ILE A 171 8.78 -18.60 3.54
N LEU A 172 8.73 -19.46 2.52
CA LEU A 172 9.58 -19.37 1.34
C LEU A 172 9.21 -18.21 0.41
N TYR A 173 7.91 -17.97 0.22
CA TYR A 173 7.42 -17.06 -0.82
C TYR A 173 6.61 -15.87 -0.28
N GLY A 174 6.30 -15.85 1.01
CA GLY A 174 5.47 -14.82 1.62
C GLY A 174 4.01 -14.86 1.15
N THR A 175 3.29 -13.78 1.42
CA THR A 175 1.84 -13.69 1.18
C THR A 175 1.45 -12.49 0.33
N LEU A 176 2.34 -12.03 -0.55
CA LEU A 176 1.97 -10.99 -1.52
C LEU A 176 0.84 -11.52 -2.43
N PRO A 177 -0.26 -10.76 -2.64
CA PRO A 177 -1.41 -11.21 -3.42
C PRO A 177 -1.06 -11.78 -4.80
N GLY A 178 -0.13 -11.15 -5.52
CA GLY A 178 0.31 -11.62 -6.84
C GLY A 178 0.99 -12.98 -6.78
N ILE A 179 1.97 -13.12 -5.89
CA ILE A 179 2.71 -14.37 -5.65
C ILE A 179 1.77 -15.49 -5.21
N MET A 180 0.75 -15.17 -4.42
CA MET A 180 -0.20 -16.17 -3.96
C MET A 180 -1.08 -16.77 -5.06
N LEU A 181 -1.30 -16.03 -6.14
CA LEU A 181 -2.11 -16.45 -7.28
C LEU A 181 -1.25 -17.04 -8.42
N GLU A 182 0.06 -17.02 -8.25
CA GLU A 182 1.03 -17.48 -9.24
C GLU A 182 1.36 -18.97 -9.07
N ALA A 183 1.78 -19.62 -10.16
CA ALA A 183 2.23 -21.00 -10.13
C ALA A 183 3.55 -21.13 -9.33
N ARG A 184 3.71 -22.23 -8.59
CA ARG A 184 4.86 -22.45 -7.68
C ARG A 184 6.22 -22.23 -8.36
N HIS A 185 6.39 -22.73 -9.57
CA HIS A 185 7.67 -22.72 -10.29
C HIS A 185 8.15 -21.31 -10.66
N SER A 186 7.26 -20.32 -10.77
CA SER A 186 7.63 -18.96 -11.15
C SER A 186 7.71 -17.99 -9.96
N LYS A 187 7.13 -18.33 -8.81
CA LYS A 187 7.16 -17.51 -7.58
C LYS A 187 8.57 -17.03 -7.20
N GLY A 188 9.55 -17.92 -7.24
CA GLY A 188 10.94 -17.61 -6.88
C GLY A 188 11.53 -16.52 -7.78
N LYS A 189 11.36 -16.65 -9.10
CA LYS A 189 11.87 -15.66 -10.05
C LYS A 189 11.16 -14.31 -9.91
N THR A 190 9.86 -14.34 -9.66
CA THR A 190 9.07 -13.12 -9.43
C THR A 190 9.52 -12.39 -8.17
N LEU A 191 9.82 -13.09 -7.08
CA LEU A 191 10.32 -12.50 -5.84
C LEU A 191 11.74 -11.94 -5.96
N GLU A 192 12.64 -12.66 -6.64
CA GLU A 192 13.99 -12.18 -6.95
C GLU A 192 13.91 -10.85 -7.71
N THR A 193 13.16 -10.83 -8.81
CA THR A 193 12.97 -9.63 -9.64
C THR A 193 12.29 -8.51 -8.84
N TYR A 194 11.32 -8.85 -7.98
CA TYR A 194 10.66 -7.88 -7.11
C TYR A 194 11.64 -7.24 -6.12
N ALA A 195 12.52 -8.02 -5.50
CA ALA A 195 13.52 -7.54 -4.56
C ALA A 195 14.53 -6.61 -5.26
N GLU A 196 15.08 -7.04 -6.40
CA GLU A 196 16.01 -6.23 -7.21
C GLU A 196 15.41 -4.88 -7.62
N LEU A 197 14.20 -4.90 -8.20
CA LEU A 197 13.53 -3.68 -8.61
C LEU A 197 13.14 -2.79 -7.43
N TYR A 198 12.80 -3.37 -6.28
CA TYR A 198 12.50 -2.58 -5.08
C TYR A 198 13.74 -1.87 -4.55
N LEU A 199 14.89 -2.55 -4.53
CA LEU A 199 16.17 -1.96 -4.13
C LEU A 199 16.56 -0.79 -5.04
N GLU A 200 16.45 -0.97 -6.36
CA GLU A 200 16.79 0.08 -7.32
C GLU A 200 15.76 1.21 -7.39
N GLU A 201 14.47 0.91 -7.38
CA GLU A 201 13.45 1.95 -7.61
C GLU A 201 13.01 2.69 -6.36
N GLU A 202 12.97 2.04 -5.21
CA GLU A 202 12.43 2.63 -3.99
C GLU A 202 13.57 3.00 -3.03
N ILE A 203 14.50 2.09 -2.77
CA ILE A 203 15.57 2.37 -1.80
C ILE A 203 16.57 3.41 -2.34
N ARG A 204 17.04 3.24 -3.58
CA ARG A 204 17.99 4.19 -4.21
C ARG A 204 17.36 5.54 -4.53
N ARG A 205 16.19 5.57 -5.20
CA ARG A 205 15.57 6.84 -5.63
C ARG A 205 15.07 7.70 -4.47
N GLU A 206 14.72 7.08 -3.35
CA GLU A 206 14.34 7.82 -2.14
C GLU A 206 15.54 8.25 -1.30
N ALA A 207 16.77 7.98 -1.76
CA ALA A 207 18.01 8.20 -1.02
C ALA A 207 17.95 7.62 0.41
N LEU A 208 17.20 6.51 0.58
CA LEU A 208 16.99 5.88 1.88
C LEU A 208 18.28 5.28 2.41
N VAL A 209 19.14 4.82 1.50
CA VAL A 209 20.46 4.29 1.82
C VAL A 209 21.50 4.90 0.90
N LYS A 210 22.61 5.36 1.48
CA LYS A 210 23.74 5.95 0.75
C LYS A 210 24.49 4.92 -0.10
N ASP A 211 24.48 3.66 0.35
CA ASP A 211 25.18 2.55 -0.26
C ASP A 211 24.25 1.34 -0.42
N ILE A 212 23.91 1.03 -1.66
CA ILE A 212 23.00 -0.07 -2.01
C ILE A 212 23.70 -1.42 -1.88
N GLY A 213 25.01 -1.48 -2.14
CA GLY A 213 25.77 -2.73 -2.06
C GLY A 213 25.79 -3.25 -0.64
N HIS A 214 26.14 -2.38 0.32
CA HIS A 214 26.09 -2.73 1.74
C HIS A 214 24.67 -3.07 2.22
N PHE A 215 23.63 -2.41 1.70
CA PHE A 215 22.24 -2.73 2.03
C PHE A 215 21.77 -4.08 1.46
N SER A 216 22.16 -4.40 0.23
CA SER A 216 21.85 -5.69 -0.39
C SER A 216 22.50 -6.84 0.39
N ASN A 217 23.77 -6.69 0.75
CA ASN A 217 24.48 -7.66 1.59
C ASN A 217 23.81 -7.79 2.96
N PHE A 218 23.43 -6.68 3.57
CA PHE A 218 22.66 -6.70 4.82
C PHE A 218 21.36 -7.49 4.69
N LEU A 219 20.59 -7.29 3.61
CA LEU A 219 19.32 -8.00 3.40
C LEU A 219 19.53 -9.51 3.25
N GLU A 220 20.57 -9.93 2.53
CA GLU A 220 20.91 -11.34 2.38
C GLU A 220 21.30 -11.96 3.73
N LEU A 221 22.17 -11.29 4.49
CA LEU A 221 22.56 -11.73 5.83
C LEU A 221 21.37 -11.78 6.80
N ALA A 222 20.48 -10.78 6.74
CA ALA A 222 19.26 -10.76 7.54
C ALA A 222 18.32 -11.92 7.20
N ALA A 223 18.27 -12.34 5.92
CA ALA A 223 17.50 -13.50 5.50
C ALA A 223 18.10 -14.81 6.05
N ILE A 224 19.43 -14.95 6.02
CA ILE A 224 20.15 -16.13 6.57
C ILE A 224 19.97 -16.22 8.10
N GLU A 225 20.02 -15.08 8.79
CA GLU A 225 19.84 -15.01 10.25
C GLU A 225 18.38 -15.08 10.71
N SER A 226 17.44 -15.20 9.77
CA SER A 226 16.01 -15.31 10.07
C SER A 226 15.73 -16.59 10.88
N GLY A 227 15.27 -16.42 12.11
CA GLY A 227 14.99 -17.53 13.04
C GLY A 227 16.12 -17.82 14.04
N ASN A 228 17.27 -17.13 13.93
CA ASN A 228 18.39 -17.24 14.87
C ASN A 228 18.36 -16.13 15.95
N ILE A 229 19.23 -16.26 16.95
CA ILE A 229 19.53 -15.16 17.88
C ILE A 229 20.25 -14.06 17.10
N MET A 230 19.67 -12.86 17.08
CA MET A 230 20.22 -11.73 16.33
C MET A 230 21.63 -11.33 16.81
N ASN A 231 22.62 -11.52 15.93
CA ASN A 231 23.98 -11.01 16.12
C ASN A 231 24.22 -9.75 15.27
N LEU A 232 23.75 -8.60 15.76
CA LEU A 232 23.89 -7.32 15.06
C LEU A 232 25.35 -6.91 14.82
N THR A 233 26.27 -7.32 15.71
CA THR A 233 27.70 -7.03 15.57
C THR A 233 28.29 -7.83 14.40
N GLY A 234 27.97 -9.12 14.30
CA GLY A 234 28.39 -9.97 13.19
C GLY A 234 27.84 -9.48 11.85
N ILE A 235 26.54 -9.17 11.80
CA ILE A 235 25.90 -8.60 10.61
C ILE A 235 26.55 -7.28 10.22
N SER A 236 26.87 -6.40 11.18
CA SER A 236 27.54 -5.12 10.90
C SER A 236 28.93 -5.31 10.29
N GLN A 237 29.72 -6.24 10.82
CA GLN A 237 31.07 -6.53 10.31
C GLN A 237 31.03 -7.10 8.90
N GLN A 238 30.08 -8.00 8.62
CA GLN A 238 29.97 -8.66 7.31
C GLN A 238 29.30 -7.79 6.25
N SER A 239 28.29 -7.00 6.62
CA SER A 239 27.57 -6.12 5.70
C SER A 239 28.25 -4.77 5.49
N GLY A 240 29.24 -4.40 6.31
CA GLY A 240 29.85 -3.05 6.30
C GLY A 240 28.92 -1.93 6.81
N VAL A 241 27.70 -2.25 7.24
CA VAL A 241 26.73 -1.27 7.76
C VAL A 241 26.95 -1.07 9.26
N PRO A 242 27.07 0.16 9.78
CA PRO A 242 27.24 0.39 11.22
C PRO A 242 26.10 -0.15 12.07
N VAL A 243 26.40 -0.76 13.23
CA VAL A 243 25.40 -1.31 14.18
C VAL A 243 24.33 -0.28 14.57
N SER A 244 24.70 1.00 14.71
CA SER A 244 23.74 2.08 15.00
C SER A 244 22.68 2.23 13.92
N THR A 245 23.08 2.09 12.65
CA THR A 245 22.19 2.14 11.50
C THR A 245 21.28 0.92 11.45
N LEU A 246 21.79 -0.26 11.80
CA LEU A 246 21.00 -1.51 11.83
C LEU A 246 19.89 -1.52 12.90
N LYS A 247 20.04 -0.73 13.97
CA LYS A 247 19.05 -0.64 15.06
C LYS A 247 17.92 0.35 14.83
N THR A 248 18.05 1.24 13.84
CA THR A 248 17.16 2.38 13.62
C THR A 248 16.13 2.08 12.55
#